data_AF-A0A817VUT8-F1
#
_entry.id   AF-A0A817VUT8-F1
#
_cell.length_a   1.000
_cell.length_b   1.000
_cell.length_c   1.000
_cell.angle_alpha   90.00
_cell.angle_beta   90.00
_cell.angle_gamma   90.00
#
_symmetry.space_group_name_H-M   'P 1'
#
loop_
_entity.id
_entity.type
_entity.pdbx_description
1 polymer ?
#
loop_
_entity_poly.entity_id
_entity_poly.type
_entity_poly.pdbx_seq_one_letter_code
_entity_poly.pdbx_strand_id
1 'polypeptide(L)'
;MASAPVRSNVWMIDVMGYYLTNDLQATNEEIDYLKRLCALKSKPREASIKLKGVRNPSTIIDDYLYHGDLGHALNKNLLEELDIRHIVNVCDSPLNKEILDHFNVLWINVSDELSANIRQYFDRTNEFLHACKLKNEKVLVHCQMGISRSSSIILAYLIK
;
A
#
# COMPACT_ATOMS: atom_id res chain seq x y z
N MET A 1 -16.69 -25.92 8.96
CA MET A 1 -15.83 -24.73 9.13
C MET A 1 -14.98 -24.63 7.87
N ALA A 2 -15.33 -23.74 6.94
CA ALA A 2 -14.58 -23.57 5.70
C ALA A 2 -13.31 -22.77 5.99
N SER A 3 -12.15 -23.36 5.71
CA SER A 3 -10.87 -22.67 5.74
C SER A 3 -10.88 -21.54 4.70
N ALA A 4 -10.43 -20.35 5.09
CA ALA A 4 -10.24 -19.25 4.16
C ALA A 4 -9.24 -19.69 3.07
N PRO A 5 -9.50 -19.42 1.78
CA PRO A 5 -8.60 -19.81 0.72
C PRO A 5 -7.28 -19.06 0.87
N VAL A 6 -6.16 -19.80 0.79
CA VAL A 6 -4.83 -19.22 0.64
C VAL A 6 -4.86 -18.38 -0.63
N ARG A 7 -4.77 -17.05 -0.50
CA ARG A 7 -4.65 -16.16 -1.66
C ARG A 7 -3.40 -16.53 -2.44
N SER A 8 -3.58 -17.21 -3.56
CA SER A 8 -2.53 -17.42 -4.53
C SER A 8 -2.35 -16.11 -5.30
N ASN A 9 -1.11 -15.65 -5.46
CA ASN A 9 -0.78 -14.46 -6.25
C ASN A 9 -0.98 -14.68 -7.77
N VAL A 10 -1.61 -15.80 -8.15
CA VAL A 10 -1.86 -16.22 -9.53
C VAL A 10 -2.65 -15.15 -10.27
N TRP A 11 -3.66 -14.56 -9.63
CA TRP A 11 -4.49 -13.52 -10.24
C TRP A 11 -3.69 -12.25 -10.61
N MET A 12 -2.71 -11.86 -9.80
CA MET A 12 -1.86 -10.69 -10.08
C MET A 12 -0.87 -10.97 -11.21
N ILE A 13 -0.36 -12.20 -11.31
CA ILE A 13 0.53 -12.62 -12.40
C ILE A 13 -0.23 -12.68 -13.72
N ASP A 14 -1.47 -13.17 -13.72
CA ASP A 14 -2.30 -13.31 -14.92
C ASP A 14 -2.77 -11.93 -15.42
N VAL A 15 -3.22 -11.06 -14.52
CA VAL A 15 -3.59 -9.67 -14.86
C VAL A 15 -2.38 -8.89 -15.38
N MET A 16 -1.23 -9.00 -14.71
CA MET A 16 -0.02 -8.30 -15.15
C MET A 16 0.51 -8.87 -16.47
N GLY A 17 0.38 -10.18 -16.70
CA GLY A 17 0.70 -10.83 -17.97
C GLY A 17 -0.15 -10.28 -19.13
N TYR A 18 -1.47 -10.15 -18.92
CA TYR A 18 -2.39 -9.59 -19.91
C TYR A 18 -2.08 -8.12 -20.23
N TYR A 19 -1.79 -7.31 -19.21
CA TYR A 19 -1.37 -5.92 -19.37
C TYR A 19 -0.09 -5.78 -20.18
N LEU A 20 0.92 -6.58 -19.81
CA LEU A 20 2.23 -6.52 -20.44
C LEU A 20 2.15 -6.90 -21.92
N THR A 21 1.35 -7.91 -22.30
CA THR A 21 1.20 -8.28 -23.71
C THR A 21 0.38 -7.28 -24.51
N ASN A 22 -0.77 -6.84 -23.99
CA ASN A 22 -1.76 -6.12 -24.81
C ASN A 22 -1.56 -4.61 -24.83
N ASP A 23 -1.08 -4.03 -23.73
CA ASP A 23 -0.93 -2.57 -23.62
C ASP A 23 0.52 -2.11 -23.79
N LEU A 24 1.48 -2.94 -23.41
CA LEU A 24 2.92 -2.60 -23.43
C LEU A 24 3.73 -3.37 -24.48
N GLN A 25 3.09 -4.27 -25.24
CA GLN A 25 3.72 -5.11 -26.27
C GLN A 25 4.96 -5.88 -25.77
N ALA A 26 4.98 -6.26 -24.50
CA ALA A 26 6.06 -7.04 -23.93
C ALA A 26 6.13 -8.44 -24.57
N THR A 27 7.35 -8.90 -24.82
CA THR A 27 7.64 -10.21 -25.37
C THR A 27 7.36 -11.32 -24.35
N ASN A 28 7.14 -12.54 -24.86
CA ASN A 28 6.96 -13.71 -24.00
C ASN A 28 8.19 -14.01 -23.12
N GLU A 29 9.39 -13.64 -23.56
CA GLU A 29 10.63 -13.77 -22.78
C GLU A 29 10.67 -12.78 -21.61
N GLU A 30 10.28 -11.52 -21.84
CA GLU A 30 10.17 -10.51 -20.77
C GLU A 30 9.13 -10.92 -19.72
N ILE A 31 8.02 -11.50 -20.15
CA ILE A 31 6.98 -12.01 -19.24
C ILE A 31 7.48 -13.21 -18.44
N ASP A 32 8.17 -14.15 -19.07
CA ASP A 32 8.74 -15.32 -18.39
C ASP A 32 9.83 -14.90 -17.39
N TYR A 33 10.64 -13.92 -17.74
CA TYR A 33 11.63 -13.32 -16.83
C TYR A 33 10.96 -12.69 -15.61
N LEU A 34 9.92 -11.88 -15.79
CA LEU A 34 9.18 -11.27 -14.68
C LEU A 34 8.50 -12.33 -13.79
N LYS A 35 7.95 -13.40 -14.38
CA LYS A 35 7.41 -14.54 -13.63
C LYS A 35 8.48 -15.21 -12.76
N ARG A 36 9.69 -15.41 -13.29
CA ARG A 36 10.83 -15.94 -12.53
C ARG A 36 11.25 -14.99 -11.40
N LEU A 37 11.31 -13.68 -11.66
CA LEU A 37 11.62 -12.68 -10.61
C LEU A 37 10.58 -12.70 -9.48
N CYS A 38 9.30 -12.81 -9.80
CA CYS A 38 8.24 -12.96 -8.80
C CYS A 38 8.40 -14.24 -7.97
N ALA A 39 8.84 -15.34 -8.58
CA ALA A 39 9.10 -16.61 -7.91
C ALA A 39 10.37 -16.58 -7.02
N LEU A 40 11.32 -15.67 -7.26
CA LEU A 40 12.56 -15.54 -6.49
C LEU A 40 12.37 -14.88 -5.11
N LYS A 41 11.21 -14.28 -4.81
CA LYS A 41 10.94 -13.72 -3.48
C LYS A 41 10.30 -14.74 -2.53
N SER A 42 11.15 -15.54 -1.90
CA SER A 42 10.85 -16.19 -0.61
C SER A 42 12.08 -16.30 0.29
N LYS A 43 12.93 -15.27 0.37
CA LYS A 43 13.72 -15.12 1.61
C LYS A 43 12.71 -14.83 2.74
N PRO A 44 12.68 -15.62 3.83
CA PRO A 44 11.89 -15.27 5.00
C PRO A 44 12.31 -13.87 5.41
N ARG A 45 11.38 -12.91 5.46
CA ARG A 45 11.65 -11.62 6.12
C ARG A 45 12.06 -11.93 7.55
N GLU A 46 13.18 -11.37 8.00
CA GLU A 46 13.56 -11.41 9.41
C GLU A 46 12.35 -11.03 10.26
N ALA A 47 12.10 -11.80 11.30
CA ALA A 47 10.84 -11.79 12.02
C ALA A 47 10.58 -10.42 12.65
N SER A 48 9.80 -9.59 11.96
CA SER A 48 9.14 -8.43 12.56
C SER A 48 8.27 -8.92 13.71
N ILE A 49 8.40 -8.26 14.88
CA ILE A 49 7.71 -8.55 16.13
C ILE A 49 6.24 -8.90 15.85
N LYS A 50 5.90 -10.17 16.04
CA LYS A 50 4.56 -10.70 15.82
C LYS A 50 3.70 -10.37 17.04
N LEU A 51 2.91 -9.31 16.96
CA LEU A 51 1.69 -9.26 17.75
C LEU A 51 0.79 -10.41 17.31
N LYS A 52 0.09 -11.03 18.27
CA LYS A 52 -0.73 -12.22 18.05
C LYS A 52 -1.77 -11.99 16.93
N GLY A 53 -1.46 -12.47 15.72
CA GLY A 53 -2.42 -12.70 14.63
C GLY A 53 -2.47 -11.66 13.50
N VAL A 54 -1.93 -10.46 13.67
CA VAL A 54 -2.00 -9.39 12.64
C VAL A 54 -0.60 -9.14 12.05
N ARG A 55 -0.50 -9.07 10.71
CA ARG A 55 0.76 -8.71 10.05
C ARG A 55 0.96 -7.20 10.16
N ASN A 56 2.19 -6.77 10.42
CA ASN A 56 2.51 -5.34 10.39
C ASN A 56 2.48 -4.81 8.94
N PRO A 57 2.16 -3.52 8.74
CA PRO A 57 2.34 -2.88 7.44
C PRO A 57 3.82 -2.94 7.03
N SER A 58 4.09 -2.82 5.73
CA SER A 58 5.47 -2.80 5.24
C SER A 58 6.11 -1.45 5.50
N THR A 59 7.28 -1.45 6.14
CA THR A 59 8.12 -0.25 6.24
C THR A 59 8.74 0.05 4.88
N ILE A 60 8.55 1.28 4.38
CA ILE A 60 9.15 1.78 3.14
C ILE A 60 10.37 2.64 3.45
N ILE A 61 10.24 3.52 4.45
CA ILE A 61 11.34 4.31 5.00
C ILE A 61 11.29 4.15 6.51
N ASP A 62 12.41 3.71 7.09
CA ASP A 62 12.52 3.47 8.53
C ASP A 62 12.10 4.69 9.34
N ASP A 63 11.38 4.42 10.42
CA ASP A 63 10.84 5.41 11.37
C ASP A 63 10.00 6.54 10.75
N TYR A 64 9.41 6.33 9.59
CA TYR A 64 8.64 7.38 8.91
C TYR A 64 7.50 6.87 8.04
N LEU A 65 7.77 6.08 7.00
CA LEU A 65 6.80 5.80 5.94
C LEU A 65 6.43 4.31 5.93
N TYR A 66 5.14 4.04 6.14
CA TYR A 66 4.56 2.71 6.14
C TYR A 66 3.55 2.54 5.01
N HIS A 67 3.46 1.32 4.46
CA HIS A 67 2.53 0.93 3.42
C HIS A 67 1.64 -0.22 3.87
N GLY A 68 0.35 -0.09 3.67
CA GLY A 68 -0.61 -1.10 4.11
C GLY A 68 -1.92 -1.12 3.34
N ASP A 69 -2.85 -1.90 3.88
CA ASP A 69 -4.22 -2.09 3.42
C ASP A 69 -5.24 -1.49 4.42
N LEU A 70 -6.53 -1.61 4.10
CA LEU A 70 -7.60 -1.10 4.95
C LEU A 70 -7.61 -1.74 6.35
N GLY A 71 -7.21 -3.01 6.46
CA GLY A 71 -7.14 -3.71 7.75
C GLY A 71 -6.12 -3.09 8.69
N HIS A 72 -4.99 -2.61 8.16
CA HIS A 72 -4.01 -1.87 8.95
C HIS A 72 -4.56 -0.50 9.39
N ALA A 73 -5.23 0.22 8.49
CA ALA A 73 -5.77 1.55 8.76
C ALA A 73 -6.92 1.58 9.77
N LEU A 74 -7.68 0.48 9.88
CA LEU A 74 -8.76 0.34 10.87
C LEU A 74 -8.28 -0.26 12.21
N ASN A 75 -7.02 -0.67 12.31
CA ASN A 75 -6.48 -1.26 13.53
C ASN A 75 -5.77 -0.18 14.37
N LYS A 76 -6.56 0.54 15.17
CA LYS A 76 -6.06 1.60 16.06
C LYS A 76 -4.91 1.13 16.95
N ASN A 77 -5.02 -0.04 17.59
CA ASN A 77 -3.98 -0.55 18.49
C ASN A 77 -2.64 -0.75 17.77
N LEU A 78 -2.68 -1.29 16.55
CA LEU A 78 -1.48 -1.45 15.71
C LEU A 78 -0.85 -0.11 15.33
N LEU A 79 -1.68 0.88 14.96
CA LEU A 79 -1.21 2.22 14.61
C LEU A 79 -0.55 2.91 15.82
N GLU A 80 -1.15 2.80 17.01
CA GLU A 80 -0.61 3.33 18.26
C GLU A 80 0.71 2.66 18.66
N GLU A 81 0.80 1.33 18.52
CA GLU A 81 2.03 0.60 18.84
C GLU A 81 3.19 0.94 17.90
N LEU A 82 2.90 1.21 16.62
CA LEU A 82 3.89 1.67 15.66
C LEU A 82 4.20 3.17 15.78
N ASP A 83 3.50 3.89 16.67
CA ASP A 83 3.53 5.34 16.85
C ASP A 83 3.21 6.11 15.56
N ILE A 84 2.28 5.59 14.76
CA ILE A 84 1.76 6.25 13.56
C ILE A 84 0.75 7.30 13.98
N ARG A 85 0.92 8.54 13.51
CA ARG A 85 0.02 9.67 13.83
C ARG A 85 -0.76 10.17 12.62
N HIS A 86 -0.30 9.81 11.42
CA HIS A 86 -0.86 10.29 10.16
C HIS A 86 -1.27 9.13 9.27
N ILE A 87 -2.35 9.34 8.51
CA ILE A 87 -2.86 8.35 7.56
C ILE A 87 -3.17 9.06 6.24
N VAL A 88 -2.66 8.50 5.14
CA VAL A 88 -3.12 8.83 3.79
C VAL A 88 -4.06 7.71 3.35
N ASN A 89 -5.36 8.00 3.38
CA ASN A 89 -6.41 7.10 2.91
C ASN A 89 -6.66 7.34 1.42
N VAL A 90 -6.33 6.37 0.58
CA VAL A 90 -6.52 6.42 -0.88
C VAL A 90 -7.66 5.49 -1.33
N CYS A 91 -8.70 5.37 -0.50
CA CYS A 91 -9.94 4.66 -0.82
C CYS A 91 -11.03 5.61 -1.33
N ASP A 92 -12.04 5.03 -1.97
CA ASP A 92 -13.29 5.69 -2.40
C ASP A 92 -14.25 6.01 -1.25
N SER A 93 -13.87 5.64 -0.02
CA SER A 93 -14.67 5.81 1.19
C SER A 93 -13.80 6.37 2.33
N PRO A 94 -14.39 7.19 3.22
CA PRO A 94 -13.70 7.70 4.40
C PRO A 94 -13.51 6.58 5.44
N LEU A 95 -12.55 6.75 6.34
CA LEU A 95 -12.38 5.89 7.50
C LEU A 95 -13.50 6.14 8.52
N ASN A 96 -13.66 5.21 9.47
CA ASN A 96 -14.65 5.35 10.53
C ASN A 96 -14.32 6.53 11.47
N LYS A 97 -15.32 7.00 12.22
CA LYS A 97 -15.17 8.14 13.13
C LYS A 97 -14.09 7.89 14.20
N GLU A 98 -13.96 6.66 14.68
CA GLU A 98 -12.94 6.30 15.67
C GLU A 98 -11.53 6.62 15.18
N ILE A 99 -11.18 6.26 13.95
CA ILE A 99 -9.87 6.58 13.37
C ILE A 99 -9.72 8.09 13.12
N LEU A 100 -10.76 8.74 12.59
CA LEU A 100 -10.73 10.18 12.30
C LEU A 100 -10.54 11.05 13.56
N ASP A 101 -11.04 10.60 14.71
CA ASP A 101 -10.92 11.32 15.98
C ASP A 101 -9.52 11.17 16.62
N HIS A 102 -8.70 10.19 16.21
CA HIS A 102 -7.40 9.87 16.83
C HIS A 102 -6.19 10.16 15.95
N PHE A 103 -6.35 10.15 14.62
CA PHE A 103 -5.25 10.28 13.67
C PHE A 103 -5.50 11.46 12.72
N ASN A 104 -4.43 12.08 12.25
CA ASN A 104 -4.53 13.10 11.22
C ASN A 104 -4.63 12.42 9.84
N VAL A 105 -5.83 12.44 9.25
CA VAL A 105 -6.12 11.71 8.02
C VAL A 105 -6.23 12.64 6.82
N LEU A 106 -5.35 12.43 5.83
CA LEU A 106 -5.55 12.94 4.47
C LEU A 106 -6.35 11.92 3.67
N TRP A 107 -7.59 12.25 3.32
CA TRP A 107 -8.41 11.41 2.45
C TRP A 107 -8.33 11.85 0.99
N ILE A 108 -7.96 10.91 0.13
CA ILE A 108 -7.94 11.02 -1.33
C ILE A 108 -8.99 10.06 -1.88
N ASN A 109 -10.14 10.62 -2.30
CA ASN A 109 -11.21 9.85 -2.90
C ASN A 109 -10.88 9.50 -4.36
N VAL A 110 -10.47 8.25 -4.60
CA VAL A 110 -10.15 7.75 -5.94
C VAL A 110 -10.45 6.25 -6.05
N SER A 111 -11.12 5.87 -7.14
CA SER A 111 -11.41 4.47 -7.48
C SER A 111 -10.16 3.74 -7.98
N ASP A 112 -10.15 2.41 -7.85
CA ASP A 112 -9.07 1.55 -8.36
C ASP A 112 -9.34 1.13 -9.81
N GLU A 113 -9.48 2.13 -10.69
CA GLU A 113 -9.83 1.93 -12.09
C GLU A 113 -8.82 2.62 -13.00
N LEU A 114 -8.68 2.12 -14.22
CA LEU A 114 -7.76 2.67 -15.22
C LEU A 114 -8.12 4.08 -15.66
N SER A 115 -9.41 4.39 -15.65
CA SER A 115 -9.95 5.71 -15.96
C SER A 115 -9.64 6.74 -14.86
N ALA A 116 -9.27 6.29 -13.66
CA ALA A 116 -9.05 7.17 -12.52
C ALA A 116 -7.72 7.92 -12.65
N ASN A 117 -7.78 9.24 -12.68
CA ASN A 117 -6.59 10.08 -12.68
C ASN A 117 -6.02 10.22 -11.26
N ILE A 118 -5.13 9.31 -10.85
CA ILE A 118 -4.47 9.40 -9.54
C ILE A 118 -3.36 10.47 -9.50
N ARG A 119 -2.79 10.82 -10.66
CA ARG A 119 -1.67 11.76 -10.77
C ARG A 119 -2.00 13.14 -10.21
N GLN A 120 -3.26 13.58 -10.37
CA GLN A 120 -3.72 14.87 -9.85
C GLN A 120 -3.55 15.02 -8.32
N TYR A 121 -3.37 13.92 -7.58
CA TYR A 121 -3.24 13.94 -6.13
C TYR A 121 -1.78 13.93 -5.66
N PHE A 122 -0.80 13.71 -6.54
CA PHE A 122 0.60 13.51 -6.15
C PHE A 122 1.18 14.70 -5.41
N ASP A 123 0.93 15.93 -5.86
CA ASP A 123 1.48 17.12 -5.20
C ASP A 123 0.93 17.26 -3.78
N ARG A 124 -0.39 17.15 -3.62
CA ARG A 124 -1.07 17.21 -2.33
C ARG A 124 -0.61 16.11 -1.37
N THR A 125 -0.46 14.88 -1.85
CA THR A 125 0.04 13.77 -1.02
C THR A 125 1.51 13.96 -0.66
N ASN A 126 2.34 14.44 -1.60
CA ASN A 126 3.76 14.64 -1.35
C ASN A 126 4.00 15.76 -0.33
N GLU A 127 3.24 16.86 -0.40
CA GLU A 127 3.27 17.93 0.60
C GLU A 127 2.91 17.42 2.00
N PHE A 128 1.85 16.61 2.12
CA PHE A 128 1.45 16.04 3.39
C PHE A 128 2.51 15.11 3.97
N LEU A 129 3.03 14.19 3.14
CA LEU A 129 4.11 13.27 3.53
C LEU A 129 5.35 14.06 3.96
N HIS A 130 5.80 15.01 3.14
CA HIS A 130 6.96 15.84 3.44
C HIS A 130 6.80 16.62 4.75
N ALA A 131 5.61 17.16 5.03
CA ALA A 131 5.33 17.83 6.29
C ALA A 131 5.44 16.88 7.51
N CYS A 132 4.96 15.64 7.40
CA CYS A 132 5.18 14.62 8.44
C CYS A 132 6.66 14.29 8.61
N LYS A 133 7.42 14.19 7.50
CA LYS A 133 8.86 13.92 7.56
C LYS A 133 9.62 15.00 8.32
N LEU A 134 9.33 16.27 8.04
CA LEU A 134 9.97 17.41 8.70
C LEU A 134 9.70 17.44 10.21
N LYS A 135 8.59 16.86 10.67
CA LYS A 135 8.23 16.74 12.08
C LYS A 135 8.70 15.45 12.74
N ASN A 136 9.35 14.55 11.99
CA ASN A 136 9.66 13.18 12.43
C ASN A 136 8.42 12.40 12.88
N GLU A 137 7.28 12.62 12.23
CA GLU A 137 6.02 11.93 12.52
C GLU A 137 5.81 10.78 11.52
N LYS A 138 5.37 9.63 12.03
CA LYS A 138 5.15 8.42 11.22
C LYS A 138 3.80 8.45 10.52
N VAL A 139 3.79 8.00 9.27
CA VAL A 139 2.63 8.02 8.38
C VAL A 139 2.39 6.65 7.73
N LEU A 140 1.12 6.23 7.72
CA LEU A 140 0.64 5.09 6.95
C LEU A 140 -0.01 5.58 5.65
N VAL A 141 0.45 5.08 4.50
CA VAL A 141 -0.25 5.22 3.22
C VAL A 141 -0.95 3.90 2.91
N HIS A 142 -2.27 3.92 2.74
CA HIS A 142 -3.05 2.71 2.47
C HIS A 142 -4.13 2.92 1.40
N CYS A 143 -4.58 1.81 0.84
CA CYS A 143 -5.82 1.73 0.08
C CYS A 143 -6.56 0.45 0.50
N GLN A 144 -7.52 -0.02 -0.29
CA GLN A 144 -8.30 -1.21 0.07
C GLN A 144 -7.42 -2.44 0.30
N MET A 145 -6.55 -2.72 -0.67
CA MET A 145 -5.72 -3.94 -0.68
C MET A 145 -4.23 -3.69 -0.45
N GLY A 146 -3.78 -2.43 -0.45
CA GLY A 146 -2.37 -2.11 -0.35
C GLY A 146 -1.55 -2.57 -1.56
N ILE A 147 -2.12 -2.49 -2.78
CA ILE A 147 -1.49 -3.02 -4.01
C ILE A 147 -1.31 -1.93 -5.08
N SER A 148 -2.38 -1.23 -5.44
CA SER A 148 -2.42 -0.31 -6.59
C SER A 148 -2.30 1.16 -6.13
N ARG A 149 -3.42 1.79 -5.76
CA ARG A 149 -3.51 3.23 -5.42
C ARG A 149 -2.47 3.73 -4.42
N SER A 150 -2.34 3.06 -3.26
CA SER A 150 -1.38 3.48 -2.23
C SER A 150 0.08 3.32 -2.66
N SER A 151 0.38 2.27 -3.43
CA SER A 151 1.72 2.05 -3.99
C SER A 151 2.08 3.14 -4.99
N SER A 152 1.12 3.57 -5.83
CA SER A 152 1.31 4.67 -6.77
C SER A 152 1.60 6.00 -6.06
N ILE A 153 0.92 6.30 -4.96
CA ILE A 153 1.21 7.49 -4.13
C ILE A 153 2.63 7.42 -3.54
N ILE A 154 3.01 6.29 -2.95
CA ILE A 154 4.36 6.11 -2.40
C ILE A 154 5.41 6.26 -3.49
N LEU A 155 5.23 5.62 -4.64
CA LEU A 155 6.18 5.71 -5.74
C LEU A 155 6.33 7.16 -6.25
N ALA A 156 5.22 7.87 -6.37
CA ALA A 156 5.23 9.29 -6.74
C ALA A 156 5.93 10.18 -5.70
N TYR A 157 5.92 9.80 -4.42
CA TYR A 157 6.69 10.47 -3.37
C TYR A 157 8.18 10.16 -3.44
N LEU A 158 8.56 8.91 -3.76
CA LEU A 158 9.97 8.49 -3.79
C LEU A 158 10.76 8.97 -5.00
N ILE A 159 10.10 9.19 -6.14
CA ILE A 159 10.74 9.64 -7.39
C ILE A 159 10.94 11.16 -7.41
N LYS A 160 10.19 11.90 -6.59
CA LYS A 160 10.15 13.36 -6.61
C LYS A 160 11.17 13.96 -5.66
#